data_AF-A0A9L0IZ12-F1
#
_entry.id   AF-A0A9L0IZ12-F1
#
_cell.length_a   1.000
_cell.length_b   1.000
_cell.length_c   1.000
_cell.angle_alpha   90.00
_cell.angle_beta   90.00
_cell.angle_gamma   90.00
#
_symmetry.space_group_name_H-M   'P 1'
#
loop_
_entity.id
_entity.type
_entity.pdbx_description
1 polymer ?
#
loop_
_entity_poly.entity_id
_entity_poly.type
_entity_poly.pdbx_seq_one_letter_code
_entity_poly.pdbx_strand_id
1 'polypeptide(L)'
;MLETLRERLLSVQQDFTSGLKNLSDKSREAKVKSKPRTVPYLPKYSAGLELLSRYEDTWAALHKRAKECASAGELVDSEVVMLSAHWEKKRTSLIELQEQLQQLPGLIADLEAMTANLTHLEASFEEVENHLLNLEDLCGQCDLERYKHMQCQHLENYKKNKRKELETFKAELDAEHTQKVLEMEQYLSAGYLQIAERREPMGSMSSMEVNIDLLEQMDLMDVSDQEALDVFLNSGGEDNTVLSPVLGPESSIGQSEVTLQVPDPSEFRAKLPTLSSASPDPATQDPSEGGESPVVQSDEEGVEVDTALATLHTDDSDS
;
A
#
# COMPACT_ATOMS: atom_id res chain seq x y z
N MET A 1 73.19 -19.68 72.00
CA MET A 1 72.19 -18.58 71.96
C MET A 1 70.79 -19.03 72.38
N LEU A 2 70.44 -20.31 72.19
CA LEU A 2 69.18 -20.89 72.67
C LEU A 2 69.23 -21.32 74.15
N GLU A 3 70.38 -21.76 74.69
CA GLU A 3 70.51 -22.02 76.15
C GLU A 3 70.23 -20.77 76.99
N THR A 4 70.76 -19.62 76.57
CA THR A 4 70.57 -18.34 77.26
C THR A 4 69.12 -17.86 77.27
N LEU A 5 68.34 -18.20 76.24
CA LEU A 5 66.90 -17.92 76.21
C LEU A 5 66.15 -18.85 77.17
N ARG A 6 66.53 -20.14 77.20
CA ARG A 6 65.93 -21.15 78.07
C ARG A 6 66.17 -20.85 79.54
N GLU A 7 67.37 -20.45 79.92
CA GLU A 7 67.68 -20.02 81.28
C GLU A 7 66.90 -18.77 81.69
N ARG A 8 66.73 -17.80 80.79
CA ARG A 8 65.91 -16.62 81.07
C ARG A 8 64.43 -16.95 81.23
N LEU A 9 63.90 -17.88 80.44
CA LEU A 9 62.51 -18.32 80.57
C LEU A 9 62.28 -19.06 81.90
N LEU A 10 63.23 -19.91 82.31
CA LEU A 10 63.19 -20.60 83.60
C LEU A 10 63.28 -19.62 84.78
N SER A 11 64.13 -18.59 84.69
CA SER A 11 64.20 -17.52 85.69
C SER A 11 62.86 -16.77 85.78
N VAL A 12 62.28 -16.37 84.65
CA VAL A 12 60.98 -15.67 84.63
C VAL A 12 59.86 -16.54 85.21
N GLN A 13 59.85 -17.83 84.91
CA GLN A 13 58.88 -18.77 85.47
C GLN A 13 59.05 -18.94 86.99
N GLN A 14 60.29 -19.00 87.48
CA GLN A 14 60.60 -19.08 88.90
C GLN A 14 60.24 -17.78 89.63
N ASP A 15 60.49 -16.62 89.03
CA ASP A 15 60.15 -15.31 89.57
C ASP A 15 58.64 -15.12 89.66
N PHE A 16 57.88 -15.56 88.64
CA PHE A 16 56.41 -15.56 88.68
C PHE A 16 55.87 -16.49 89.77
N THR A 17 56.43 -17.69 89.89
CA THR A 17 56.00 -18.67 90.90
C THR A 17 56.32 -18.17 92.32
N SER A 18 57.46 -17.52 92.49
CA SER A 18 57.90 -16.95 93.78
C SER A 18 57.07 -15.72 94.15
N GLY A 19 56.74 -14.86 93.17
CA GLY A 19 55.83 -13.73 93.35
C GLY A 19 54.43 -14.17 93.78
N LEU A 20 53.86 -15.19 93.14
CA LEU A 20 52.53 -15.71 93.49
C LEU A 20 52.52 -16.38 94.87
N LYS A 21 53.59 -17.11 95.23
CA LYS A 21 53.73 -17.74 96.55
C LYS A 21 53.83 -16.68 97.67
N ASN A 22 54.59 -15.60 97.45
CA ASN A 22 54.66 -14.48 98.39
C ASN A 22 53.31 -13.75 98.57
N LEU A 23 52.50 -13.65 97.51
CA LEU A 23 51.15 -13.08 97.62
C LEU A 23 50.20 -14.01 98.39
N SER A 24 50.32 -15.33 98.18
CA SER A 24 49.53 -16.34 98.89
C SER A 24 49.88 -16.41 100.38
N ASP A 25 51.17 -16.34 100.74
CA ASP A 25 51.60 -16.32 102.14
C ASP A 25 51.17 -15.03 102.87
N LYS A 26 51.24 -13.86 102.19
CA LYS A 26 50.69 -12.60 102.73
C LYS A 26 49.18 -12.65 102.94
N SER A 27 48.44 -13.38 102.10
CA SER A 27 46.99 -13.58 102.26
C SER A 27 46.65 -14.46 103.46
N ARG A 28 47.51 -15.43 103.81
CA ARG A 28 47.32 -16.30 104.99
C ARG A 28 47.74 -15.64 106.31
N GLU A 29 48.69 -14.71 106.32
CA GLU A 29 49.07 -13.95 107.53
C GLU A 29 48.08 -12.84 107.91
N ALA A 30 47.19 -12.42 107.01
CA ALA A 30 46.17 -11.40 107.30
C ALA A 30 44.97 -11.90 108.12
N LYS A 31 44.95 -13.16 108.57
CA LYS A 31 43.85 -13.78 109.35
C LYS A 31 44.15 -13.99 110.84
N VAL A 32 45.01 -13.19 111.47
CA VAL A 32 45.20 -13.23 112.94
C VAL A 32 45.28 -11.81 113.53
N LYS A 33 44.42 -11.56 114.53
CA LYS A 33 44.26 -10.37 115.41
C LYS A 33 43.38 -9.23 114.91
N SER A 34 42.08 -9.42 115.10
CA SER A 34 41.14 -8.36 115.49
C SER A 34 41.67 -7.63 116.73
N LYS A 35 41.95 -6.34 116.60
CA LYS A 35 42.26 -5.41 117.70
C LYS A 35 41.36 -4.19 117.49
N PRO A 36 40.52 -3.79 118.46
CA PRO A 36 39.68 -2.62 118.30
C PRO A 36 40.58 -1.39 118.50
N ARG A 37 40.89 -0.70 117.41
CA ARG A 37 41.56 0.60 117.47
C ARG A 37 40.52 1.67 117.18
N THR A 38 40.15 2.37 118.24
CA THR A 38 39.30 3.55 118.20
C THR A 38 40.02 4.66 117.44
N VAL A 39 39.53 4.94 116.23
CA VAL A 39 39.31 6.24 115.55
C VAL A 39 40.55 7.12 115.27
N PRO A 40 40.81 7.43 113.99
CA PRO A 40 40.35 8.72 113.48
C PRO A 40 39.25 8.48 112.44
N TYR A 41 38.23 9.32 112.50
CA TYR A 41 37.21 9.47 111.48
C TYR A 41 37.88 9.38 110.10
N LEU A 42 37.69 8.27 109.38
CA LEU A 42 37.99 8.23 107.96
C LEU A 42 37.15 9.39 107.41
N PRO A 43 37.75 10.44 106.80
CA PRO A 43 36.95 11.46 106.16
C PRO A 43 35.95 10.72 105.32
N LYS A 44 34.66 11.04 105.44
CA LYS A 44 33.70 10.59 104.45
C LYS A 44 34.17 11.20 103.13
N TYR A 45 35.09 10.53 102.43
CA TYR A 45 35.43 10.74 101.03
C TYR A 45 34.23 10.35 100.15
N SER A 46 33.01 10.41 100.69
CA SER A 46 31.76 10.14 100.00
C SER A 46 31.56 11.18 98.92
N ALA A 47 31.88 12.46 99.15
CA ALA A 47 31.77 13.49 98.12
C ALA A 47 32.67 13.23 96.89
N GLY A 48 33.91 12.76 97.11
CA GLY A 48 34.83 12.43 96.01
C GLY A 48 34.42 11.14 95.27
N LEU A 49 33.97 10.13 96.01
CA LEU A 49 33.47 8.88 95.43
C LEU A 49 32.14 9.07 94.68
N GLU A 50 31.22 9.87 95.24
CA GLU A 50 29.95 10.26 94.61
C GLU A 50 30.20 11.09 93.34
N LEU A 51 31.17 12.01 93.35
CA LEU A 51 31.56 12.76 92.16
C LEU A 51 32.13 11.85 91.07
N LEU A 52 33.01 10.90 91.44
CA LEU A 52 33.55 9.94 90.49
C LEU A 52 32.46 9.03 89.92
N SER A 53 31.58 8.50 90.76
CA SER A 53 30.42 7.70 90.33
C SER A 53 29.49 8.50 89.42
N ARG A 54 29.23 9.78 89.71
CA ARG A 54 28.48 10.68 88.82
C ARG A 54 29.15 10.84 87.45
N TYR A 55 30.47 11.03 87.42
CA TYR A 55 31.21 11.14 86.17
C TYR A 55 31.19 9.83 85.38
N GLU A 56 31.36 8.69 86.05
CA GLU A 56 31.29 7.36 85.45
C GLU A 56 29.91 7.11 84.83
N ASP A 57 28.82 7.36 85.58
CA ASP A 57 27.44 7.24 85.11
C ASP A 57 27.17 8.17 83.93
N THR A 58 27.63 9.43 84.01
CA THR A 58 27.44 10.42 82.95
C THR A 58 28.22 10.04 81.69
N TRP A 59 29.44 9.52 81.85
CA TRP A 59 30.27 9.04 80.75
C TRP A 59 29.63 7.82 80.08
N ALA A 60 29.14 6.85 80.86
CA ALA A 60 28.44 5.68 80.35
C ALA A 60 27.16 6.08 79.58
N ALA A 61 26.37 7.00 80.14
CA ALA A 61 25.17 7.53 79.48
C ALA A 61 25.49 8.30 78.19
N LEU A 62 26.60 9.05 78.17
CA LEU A 62 27.06 9.75 76.97
C LEU A 62 27.46 8.77 75.86
N HIS A 63 28.25 7.73 76.18
CA HIS A 63 28.64 6.69 75.21
C HIS A 63 27.46 5.91 74.69
N LYS A 64 26.51 5.57 75.57
CA LYS A 64 25.26 4.90 75.16
C LYS A 64 24.50 5.77 74.14
N ARG A 65 24.30 7.06 74.43
CA ARG A 65 23.65 7.99 73.50
C ARG A 65 24.44 8.21 72.22
N ALA A 66 25.77 8.27 72.28
CA ALA A 66 26.61 8.40 71.09
C ALA A 66 26.46 7.17 70.18
N LYS A 67 26.40 5.96 70.76
CA LYS A 67 26.15 4.73 70.01
C LYS A 67 24.74 4.71 69.40
N GLU A 68 23.73 5.07 70.16
CA GLU A 68 22.34 5.17 69.66
C GLU A 68 22.24 6.20 68.52
N CYS A 69 22.91 7.35 68.65
CA CYS A 69 22.97 8.37 67.61
C CYS A 69 23.68 7.88 66.35
N ALA A 70 24.78 7.13 66.49
CA ALA A 70 25.49 6.53 65.36
C ALA A 70 24.59 5.53 64.62
N SER A 71 23.92 4.63 65.35
CA SER A 71 22.98 3.66 64.75
C SER A 71 21.78 4.34 64.08
N ALA A 72 21.24 5.42 64.67
CA ALA A 72 20.20 6.22 64.01
C ALA A 72 20.72 6.89 62.73
N GLY A 73 21.96 7.37 62.73
CA GLY A 73 22.63 7.92 61.55
C GLY A 73 22.80 6.89 60.44
N GLU A 74 23.21 5.66 60.76
CA GLU A 74 23.33 4.55 59.80
C GLU A 74 21.99 4.17 59.14
N LEU A 75 20.88 4.21 59.90
CA LEU A 75 19.55 3.96 59.36
C LEU A 75 19.14 5.05 58.36
N VAL A 76 19.32 6.32 58.71
CA VAL A 76 19.00 7.44 57.82
C VAL A 76 19.88 7.42 56.57
N ASP A 77 21.18 7.13 56.71
CA ASP A 77 22.09 6.98 55.56
C ASP A 77 21.61 5.88 54.61
N SER A 78 21.20 4.72 55.15
CA SER A 78 20.65 3.63 54.36
C SER A 78 19.37 4.03 53.60
N GLU A 79 18.46 4.77 54.24
CA GLU A 79 17.24 5.29 53.60
C GLU A 79 17.57 6.32 52.49
N VAL A 80 18.53 7.22 52.74
CA VAL A 80 18.98 8.21 51.75
C VAL A 80 19.61 7.53 50.54
N VAL A 81 20.45 6.50 50.75
CA VAL A 81 21.05 5.71 49.67
C VAL A 81 19.95 5.03 48.84
N MET A 82 19.00 4.36 49.48
CA MET A 82 17.89 3.70 48.78
C MET A 82 17.03 4.69 47.99
N LEU A 83 16.72 5.85 48.58
CA LEU A 83 15.96 6.90 47.92
C LEU A 83 16.72 7.49 46.73
N SER A 84 18.02 7.71 46.86
CA SER A 84 18.86 8.20 45.76
C SER A 84 18.90 7.23 44.59
N ALA A 85 19.05 5.92 44.85
CA ALA A 85 19.01 4.89 43.83
C ALA A 85 17.66 4.83 43.12
N HIS A 86 16.56 4.97 43.87
CA HIS A 86 15.22 5.04 43.29
C HIS A 86 15.06 6.25 42.35
N TRP A 87 15.52 7.43 42.77
CA TRP A 87 15.43 8.65 41.95
C TRP A 87 16.33 8.61 40.73
N GLU A 88 17.53 8.05 40.83
CA GLU A 88 18.40 7.83 39.67
C GLU A 88 17.74 6.92 38.65
N LYS A 89 17.10 5.83 39.08
CA LYS A 89 16.33 4.95 38.17
C LYS A 89 15.17 5.71 37.50
N LYS A 90 14.46 6.55 38.24
CA LYS A 90 13.38 7.38 37.65
C LYS A 90 13.94 8.39 36.66
N ARG A 91 15.08 9.00 36.96
CA ARG A 91 15.77 9.94 36.07
C ARG A 91 16.21 9.25 34.77
N THR A 92 16.81 8.06 34.84
CA THR A 92 17.21 7.33 33.63
C THR A 92 16.01 6.97 32.77
N SER A 93 14.92 6.44 33.36
CA SER A 93 13.70 6.14 32.60
C SER A 93 13.05 7.39 31.97
N LEU A 94 13.14 8.55 32.63
CA LEU A 94 12.62 9.80 32.07
C LEU A 94 13.47 10.27 30.86
N ILE A 95 14.79 10.11 30.94
CA ILE A 95 15.70 10.45 29.84
C ILE A 95 15.45 9.54 28.64
N GLU A 96 15.29 8.23 28.86
CA GLU A 96 14.93 7.28 27.81
C GLU A 96 13.62 7.69 27.13
N LEU A 97 12.58 8.01 27.91
CA LEU A 97 11.31 8.48 27.35
C LEU A 97 11.46 9.79 26.56
N GLN A 98 12.26 10.73 27.07
CA GLN A 98 12.54 11.98 26.38
C GLN A 98 13.25 11.75 25.04
N GLU A 99 14.20 10.81 25.00
CA GLU A 99 14.88 10.41 23.77
C GLU A 99 13.91 9.82 22.75
N GLN A 100 12.99 8.94 23.18
CA GLN A 100 11.94 8.41 22.30
C GLN A 100 11.03 9.52 21.75
N LEU A 101 10.61 10.46 22.60
CA LEU A 101 9.80 11.61 22.18
C LEU A 101 10.54 12.51 21.19
N GLN A 102 11.86 12.63 21.32
CA GLN A 102 12.68 13.43 20.41
C GLN A 102 12.79 12.80 19.01
N GLN A 103 12.50 11.50 18.85
CA GLN A 103 12.47 10.82 17.55
C GLN A 103 11.15 11.03 16.79
N LEU A 104 10.07 11.42 17.48
CA LEU A 104 8.74 11.59 16.88
C LEU A 104 8.70 12.57 15.68
N PRO A 105 9.41 13.71 15.69
CA PRO A 105 9.48 14.59 14.51
C PRO A 105 10.11 13.94 13.29
N GLY A 106 11.08 13.04 13.47
CA GLY A 106 11.67 12.26 12.37
C GLY A 106 10.65 11.33 11.75
N LEU A 107 9.91 10.58 12.58
CA LEU A 107 8.81 9.73 12.12
C LEU A 107 7.73 10.53 11.37
N ILE A 108 7.40 11.73 11.85
CA ILE A 108 6.44 12.61 11.17
C ILE A 108 6.98 13.01 9.78
N ALA A 109 8.24 13.40 9.67
CA ALA A 109 8.85 13.76 8.39
C ALA A 109 8.84 12.57 7.39
N ASP A 110 9.11 11.36 7.88
CA ASP A 110 9.06 10.15 7.06
C ASP A 110 7.62 9.86 6.57
N LEU A 111 6.62 10.03 7.44
CA LEU A 111 5.21 9.90 7.06
C LEU A 111 4.78 10.97 6.04
N GLU A 112 5.23 12.21 6.21
CA GLU A 112 4.99 13.30 5.26
C GLU A 112 5.62 13.00 3.89
N ALA A 113 6.85 12.47 3.87
CA ALA A 113 7.53 12.07 2.63
C ALA A 113 6.83 10.91 1.94
N MET A 114 6.40 9.89 2.69
CA MET A 114 5.63 8.77 2.14
C MET A 114 4.28 9.25 1.59
N THR A 115 3.62 10.18 2.28
CA THR A 115 2.38 10.80 1.81
C THR A 115 2.61 11.55 0.49
N ALA A 116 3.68 12.33 0.39
CA ALA A 116 4.04 13.03 -0.85
C ALA A 116 4.30 12.05 -2.02
N ASN A 117 5.02 10.95 -1.75
CA ASN A 117 5.27 9.91 -2.76
C ASN A 117 3.97 9.25 -3.24
N LEU A 118 3.02 8.99 -2.33
CA LEU A 118 1.71 8.44 -2.68
C LEU A 118 0.95 9.41 -3.60
N THR A 119 0.89 10.69 -3.25
CA THR A 119 0.21 11.70 -4.09
C THR A 119 0.83 11.84 -5.48
N HIS A 120 2.16 11.73 -5.58
CA HIS A 120 2.85 11.73 -6.86
C HIS A 120 2.52 10.47 -7.68
N LEU A 121 2.46 9.31 -7.03
CA LEU A 121 2.11 8.05 -7.68
C LEU A 121 0.66 8.08 -8.20
N GLU A 122 -0.28 8.60 -7.41
CA GLU A 122 -1.67 8.81 -7.81
C GLU A 122 -1.76 9.68 -9.07
N ALA A 123 -1.05 10.82 -9.10
CA ALA A 123 -1.00 11.69 -10.28
C ALA A 123 -0.42 10.98 -11.51
N SER A 124 0.61 10.14 -11.33
CA SER A 124 1.20 9.37 -12.42
C SER A 124 0.25 8.30 -12.96
N PHE A 125 -0.59 7.69 -12.11
CA PHE A 125 -1.62 6.74 -12.57
C PHE A 125 -2.71 7.46 -13.35
N GLU A 126 -3.17 8.62 -12.88
CA GLU A 126 -4.15 9.43 -13.61
C GLU A 126 -3.59 9.84 -14.99
N GLU A 127 -2.31 10.21 -15.07
CA GLU A 127 -1.65 10.48 -16.36
C GLU A 127 -1.67 9.25 -17.28
N VAL A 128 -1.32 8.07 -16.78
CA VAL A 128 -1.33 6.82 -17.58
C VAL A 128 -2.75 6.47 -18.03
N GLU A 129 -3.76 6.61 -17.18
CA GLU A 129 -5.16 6.38 -17.52
C GLU A 129 -5.61 7.32 -18.66
N ASN A 130 -5.25 8.59 -18.59
CA ASN A 130 -5.51 9.55 -19.67
C ASN A 130 -4.83 9.14 -20.99
N HIS A 131 -3.58 8.68 -20.95
CA HIS A 131 -2.88 8.20 -22.14
C HIS A 131 -3.53 6.95 -22.73
N LEU A 132 -4.02 6.03 -21.90
CA LEU A 132 -4.73 4.83 -22.35
C LEU A 132 -6.06 5.19 -23.02
N LEU A 133 -6.82 6.14 -22.45
CA LEU A 133 -8.07 6.60 -23.03
C LEU A 133 -7.85 7.26 -24.40
N ASN A 134 -6.82 8.11 -24.52
CA ASN A 134 -6.43 8.70 -25.81
C ASN A 134 -6.02 7.64 -26.84
N LEU A 135 -5.35 6.57 -26.40
CA LEU A 135 -4.96 5.47 -27.28
C LEU A 135 -6.19 4.68 -27.77
N GLU A 136 -7.18 4.44 -26.90
CA GLU A 136 -8.45 3.80 -27.26
C GLU A 136 -9.21 4.61 -28.32
N ASP A 137 -9.31 5.93 -28.11
CA ASP A 137 -9.93 6.85 -29.07
C ASP A 137 -9.23 6.80 -30.44
N LEU A 138 -7.89 6.82 -30.45
CA LEU A 138 -7.11 6.76 -31.67
C LEU A 138 -7.27 5.42 -32.41
N CYS A 139 -7.34 4.31 -31.67
CA CYS A 139 -7.63 2.99 -32.24
C CYS A 139 -9.02 2.97 -32.90
N GLY A 140 -10.04 3.48 -32.20
CA GLY A 140 -11.40 3.59 -32.74
C GLY A 140 -11.47 4.44 -34.01
N GLN A 141 -10.73 5.55 -34.06
CA GLN A 141 -10.62 6.38 -35.27
C GLN A 141 -9.96 5.64 -36.44
N CYS A 142 -8.85 4.94 -36.19
CA CYS A 142 -8.15 4.16 -37.21
C CYS A 142 -9.04 3.07 -37.81
N ASP A 143 -9.81 2.37 -36.98
CA ASP A 143 -10.72 1.32 -37.43
C ASP A 143 -11.88 1.90 -38.25
N LEU A 144 -12.42 3.05 -37.84
CA LEU A 144 -13.45 3.75 -38.59
C LEU A 144 -12.94 4.22 -39.96
N GLU A 145 -11.74 4.79 -40.03
CA GLU A 145 -11.12 5.17 -41.31
C GLU A 145 -10.90 3.96 -42.22
N ARG A 146 -10.40 2.86 -41.66
CA ARG A 146 -10.20 1.61 -42.41
C ARG A 146 -11.52 1.08 -42.97
N TYR A 147 -12.59 1.11 -42.18
CA TYR A 147 -13.92 0.71 -42.63
C TYR A 147 -14.43 1.60 -43.77
N LYS A 148 -14.35 2.93 -43.61
CA LYS A 148 -14.75 3.89 -44.67
C LYS A 148 -13.96 3.65 -45.95
N HIS A 149 -12.64 3.49 -45.85
CA HIS A 149 -11.78 3.23 -47.00
C HIS A 149 -12.17 1.94 -47.73
N MET A 150 -12.41 0.86 -46.99
CA MET A 150 -12.84 -0.43 -47.55
C MET A 150 -14.18 -0.31 -48.29
N GLN A 151 -15.17 0.41 -47.73
CA GLN A 151 -16.46 0.63 -48.38
C GLN A 151 -16.34 1.49 -49.64
N CYS A 152 -15.54 2.57 -49.60
CA CYS A 152 -15.25 3.39 -50.78
C CYS A 152 -14.60 2.55 -51.90
N GLN A 153 -13.62 1.71 -51.56
CA GLN A 153 -12.96 0.82 -52.51
C GLN A 153 -13.93 -0.21 -53.10
N HIS A 154 -14.80 -0.81 -52.29
CA HIS A 154 -15.81 -1.75 -52.76
C HIS A 154 -16.78 -1.08 -53.75
N LEU A 155 -17.25 0.13 -53.43
CA LEU A 155 -18.12 0.91 -54.30
C LEU A 155 -17.43 1.29 -55.62
N GLU A 156 -16.16 1.70 -55.57
CA GLU A 156 -15.37 2.06 -56.74
C GLU A 156 -15.16 0.85 -57.66
N ASN A 157 -14.82 -0.31 -57.09
CA ASN A 157 -14.68 -1.57 -57.81
C ASN A 157 -15.99 -2.00 -58.47
N TYR A 158 -17.12 -1.90 -57.76
CA TYR A 158 -18.43 -2.19 -58.30
C TYR A 158 -18.78 -1.28 -59.49
N LYS A 159 -18.61 0.04 -59.33
CA LYS A 159 -18.82 1.03 -60.42
C LYS A 159 -17.92 0.76 -61.62
N LYS A 160 -16.66 0.38 -61.40
CA LYS A 160 -15.71 0.00 -62.45
C LYS A 160 -16.17 -1.27 -63.19
N ASN A 161 -16.66 -2.28 -62.48
CA ASN A 161 -17.17 -3.51 -63.09
C ASN A 161 -18.40 -3.25 -63.94
N LYS A 162 -19.34 -2.44 -63.44
CA LYS A 162 -20.55 -2.06 -64.19
C LYS A 162 -20.24 -1.27 -65.46
N ARG A 163 -19.26 -0.37 -65.42
CA ARG A 163 -18.79 0.34 -66.62
C ARG A 163 -18.22 -0.62 -67.66
N LYS A 164 -17.42 -1.61 -67.24
CA LYS A 164 -16.89 -2.64 -68.14
C LYS A 164 -18.00 -3.51 -68.75
N GLU A 165 -18.96 -3.96 -67.95
CA GLU A 165 -20.11 -4.76 -68.43
C GLU A 165 -20.94 -3.99 -69.48
N LEU A 166 -21.14 -2.69 -69.28
CA LEU A 166 -21.84 -1.85 -70.25
C LEU A 166 -21.04 -1.68 -71.54
N GLU A 167 -19.72 -1.50 -71.46
CA GLU A 167 -18.85 -1.40 -72.62
C GLU A 167 -18.84 -2.71 -73.43
N THR A 168 -18.82 -3.87 -72.77
CA THR A 168 -18.92 -5.17 -73.44
C THR A 168 -20.28 -5.39 -74.09
N PHE A 169 -21.37 -5.08 -73.38
CA PHE A 169 -22.73 -5.22 -73.95
C PHE A 169 -22.91 -4.32 -75.18
N LYS A 170 -22.39 -3.09 -75.13
CA LYS A 170 -22.40 -2.17 -76.27
C LYS A 170 -21.61 -2.75 -77.45
N ALA A 171 -20.40 -3.25 -77.22
CA ALA A 171 -19.58 -3.84 -78.28
C ALA A 171 -20.23 -5.10 -78.89
N GLU A 172 -20.88 -5.93 -78.08
CA GLU A 172 -21.65 -7.10 -78.54
C GLU A 172 -22.84 -6.67 -79.41
N LEU A 173 -23.61 -5.67 -78.96
CA LEU A 173 -24.75 -5.14 -79.70
C LEU A 173 -24.30 -4.50 -81.04
N ASP A 174 -23.23 -3.72 -81.03
CA ASP A 174 -22.63 -3.13 -82.24
C ASP A 174 -22.17 -4.23 -83.22
N ALA A 175 -21.56 -5.30 -82.72
CA ALA A 175 -21.17 -6.45 -83.54
C ALA A 175 -22.39 -7.19 -84.13
N GLU A 176 -23.44 -7.41 -83.33
CA GLU A 176 -24.69 -8.02 -83.80
C GLU A 176 -25.37 -7.17 -84.87
N HIS A 177 -25.45 -5.85 -84.67
CA HIS A 177 -25.96 -4.91 -85.68
C HIS A 177 -25.16 -4.99 -86.98
N THR A 178 -23.83 -4.99 -86.89
CA THR A 178 -22.95 -5.09 -88.06
C THR A 178 -23.14 -6.41 -88.80
N GLN A 179 -23.23 -7.53 -88.07
CA GLN A 179 -23.51 -8.86 -88.61
C GLN A 179 -24.85 -8.90 -89.36
N LYS A 180 -25.91 -8.34 -88.76
CA LYS A 180 -27.27 -8.34 -89.32
C LYS A 180 -27.39 -7.45 -90.57
N VAL A 181 -26.69 -6.32 -90.59
CA VAL A 181 -26.59 -5.46 -91.77
C VAL A 181 -25.89 -6.21 -92.91
N LEU A 182 -24.75 -6.86 -92.65
CA LEU A 182 -24.05 -7.66 -93.65
C LEU A 182 -24.90 -8.81 -94.20
N GLU A 183 -25.65 -9.50 -93.33
CA GLU A 183 -26.58 -10.57 -93.75
C GLU A 183 -27.70 -10.00 -94.64
N MET A 184 -28.28 -8.87 -94.26
CA MET A 184 -29.32 -8.21 -95.05
C MET A 184 -28.81 -7.72 -96.41
N GLU A 185 -27.60 -7.15 -96.46
CA GLU A 185 -26.94 -6.75 -97.71
C GLU A 185 -26.65 -7.96 -98.61
N GLN A 186 -26.19 -9.08 -98.04
CA GLN A 186 -26.00 -10.33 -98.78
C GLN A 186 -27.31 -10.88 -99.32
N TYR A 187 -28.38 -10.89 -98.52
CA TYR A 187 -29.71 -11.32 -98.95
C TYR A 187 -30.25 -10.46 -100.08
N LEU A 188 -30.15 -9.12 -99.97
CA LEU A 188 -30.54 -8.19 -101.02
C LEU A 188 -29.71 -8.39 -102.29
N SER A 189 -28.38 -8.50 -102.17
CA SER A 189 -27.47 -8.75 -103.30
C SER A 189 -27.81 -10.06 -104.04
N ALA A 190 -28.09 -11.14 -103.31
CA ALA A 190 -28.55 -12.40 -103.88
C ALA A 190 -29.90 -12.26 -104.60
N GLY A 191 -30.83 -11.47 -104.04
CA GLY A 191 -32.12 -11.14 -104.68
C GLY A 191 -31.96 -10.34 -105.98
N TYR A 192 -31.07 -9.34 -106.02
CA TYR A 192 -30.79 -8.57 -107.24
C TYR A 192 -30.20 -9.43 -108.37
N LEU A 193 -29.32 -10.39 -108.05
CA LEU A 193 -28.75 -11.31 -109.05
C LEU A 193 -29.84 -12.17 -109.73
N GLN A 194 -30.86 -12.56 -108.96
CA GLN A 194 -31.99 -13.38 -109.44
C GLN A 194 -32.99 -12.58 -110.29
N ILE A 195 -33.06 -11.26 -110.13
CA ILE A 195 -33.89 -10.35 -110.94
C ILE A 195 -33.16 -9.92 -112.23
N ALA A 196 -31.83 -9.75 -112.17
CA ALA A 196 -31.00 -9.41 -113.33
C ALA A 196 -30.97 -10.52 -114.40
N GLU A 197 -31.08 -11.79 -114.00
CA GLU A 197 -31.10 -12.92 -114.94
C GLU A 197 -32.38 -12.99 -115.82
N ARG A 198 -33.43 -12.21 -115.49
CA ARG A 198 -34.72 -12.22 -116.21
C ARG A 198 -35.08 -10.95 -116.97
N ARG A 199 -34.17 -10.00 -117.21
CA ARG A 199 -34.51 -8.80 -118.01
C ARG A 199 -33.39 -8.31 -118.92
N GLU A 200 -33.75 -8.09 -120.19
CA GLU A 200 -32.96 -7.33 -121.16
C GLU A 200 -32.76 -5.85 -120.73
N PRO A 201 -31.74 -5.16 -121.29
CA PRO A 201 -31.28 -3.86 -120.83
C PRO A 201 -32.35 -2.78 -121.00
N MET A 202 -32.84 -2.23 -119.90
CA MET A 202 -33.58 -0.96 -119.90
C MET A 202 -32.95 0.03 -118.93
N GLY A 203 -32.72 1.23 -119.45
CA GLY A 203 -31.89 2.26 -118.86
C GLY A 203 -32.50 2.99 -117.67
N SER A 204 -31.60 3.77 -117.07
CA SER A 204 -31.79 4.91 -116.16
C SER A 204 -33.19 5.09 -115.59
N MET A 205 -33.34 4.81 -114.30
CA MET A 205 -34.40 5.39 -113.49
C MET A 205 -33.80 5.96 -112.20
N SER A 206 -34.07 7.24 -112.00
CA SER A 206 -33.63 8.15 -110.94
C SER A 206 -33.76 7.56 -109.53
N SER A 207 -32.66 7.56 -108.77
CA SER A 207 -32.67 7.35 -107.32
C SER A 207 -33.12 8.63 -106.62
N MET A 208 -34.25 8.57 -105.91
CA MET A 208 -34.67 9.58 -104.95
C MET A 208 -33.84 9.36 -103.68
N GLU A 209 -32.90 10.25 -103.40
CA GLU A 209 -32.23 10.33 -102.11
C GLU A 209 -33.26 10.73 -101.06
N VAL A 210 -33.67 9.78 -100.23
CA VAL A 210 -34.37 10.05 -98.97
C VAL A 210 -33.27 10.19 -97.94
N ASN A 211 -32.92 11.42 -97.57
CA ASN A 211 -32.04 11.70 -96.45
C ASN A 211 -32.67 11.09 -95.19
N ILE A 212 -32.10 10.00 -94.68
CA ILE A 212 -32.38 9.50 -93.33
C ILE A 212 -31.44 10.28 -92.41
N ASP A 213 -31.70 11.58 -92.30
CA ASP A 213 -31.00 12.41 -91.34
C ASP A 213 -31.59 12.10 -89.95
N LEU A 214 -30.81 11.35 -89.18
CA LEU A 214 -30.62 11.56 -87.75
C LEU A 214 -31.89 11.45 -86.88
N LEU A 215 -32.35 10.22 -86.64
CA LEU A 215 -33.02 9.92 -85.37
C LEU A 215 -31.97 9.80 -84.25
N GLU A 216 -31.20 10.86 -84.04
CA GLU A 216 -30.47 11.14 -82.79
C GLU A 216 -31.52 11.68 -81.82
N GLN A 217 -32.38 10.79 -81.33
CA GLN A 217 -33.29 11.07 -80.24
C GLN A 217 -33.00 10.09 -79.12
N MET A 218 -32.02 10.43 -78.30
CA MET A 218 -32.08 10.26 -76.85
C MET A 218 -30.80 10.85 -76.30
N ASP A 219 -30.85 12.14 -75.96
CA ASP A 219 -30.00 12.63 -74.88
C ASP A 219 -30.18 11.67 -73.70
N LEU A 220 -29.10 10.97 -73.36
CA LEU A 220 -28.97 10.23 -72.14
C LEU A 220 -29.14 11.28 -71.04
N MET A 221 -30.34 11.37 -70.46
CA MET A 221 -30.57 12.22 -69.28
C MET A 221 -29.51 11.85 -68.26
N ASP A 222 -28.56 12.75 -68.06
CA ASP A 222 -27.61 12.70 -66.96
C ASP A 222 -28.42 12.91 -65.68
N VAL A 223 -29.02 11.84 -65.19
CA VAL A 223 -29.53 11.76 -63.82
C VAL A 223 -28.33 11.69 -62.89
N SER A 224 -27.63 12.82 -62.81
CA SER A 224 -26.76 13.12 -61.69
C SER A 224 -27.67 13.26 -60.47
N ASP A 225 -27.80 12.15 -59.75
CA ASP A 225 -28.62 11.95 -58.55
C ASP A 225 -28.06 12.71 -57.32
N GLN A 226 -27.50 13.90 -57.57
CA GLN A 226 -26.80 14.72 -56.58
C GLN A 226 -27.76 15.28 -55.52
N GLU A 227 -29.05 15.41 -55.86
CA GLU A 227 -30.08 15.94 -54.95
C GLU A 227 -30.62 14.86 -53.99
N ALA A 228 -30.57 13.56 -54.36
CA ALA A 228 -31.06 12.46 -53.52
C ALA A 228 -30.09 12.11 -52.38
N LEU A 229 -28.79 12.30 -52.58
CA LEU A 229 -27.77 12.03 -51.56
C LEU A 229 -27.71 13.10 -50.47
N ASP A 230 -28.01 14.36 -50.80
CA ASP A 230 -28.04 15.46 -49.82
C ASP A 230 -29.20 15.31 -48.82
N VAL A 231 -30.34 14.73 -49.23
CA VAL A 231 -31.46 14.43 -48.31
C VAL A 231 -31.09 13.33 -47.32
N PHE A 232 -30.31 12.33 -47.75
CA PHE A 232 -29.86 11.24 -46.86
C PHE A 232 -28.80 11.69 -45.85
N LEU A 233 -27.93 12.63 -46.22
CA LEU A 233 -26.88 13.15 -45.33
C LEU A 233 -27.38 14.25 -44.38
N ASN A 234 -28.41 15.02 -44.78
CA ASN A 234 -28.99 16.09 -43.95
C ASN A 234 -30.07 15.61 -42.96
N SER A 235 -30.63 14.41 -43.11
CA SER A 235 -31.59 13.84 -42.14
C SER A 235 -30.97 13.30 -40.84
N GLY A 236 -29.66 13.47 -40.66
CA GLY A 236 -28.90 12.99 -39.50
C GLY A 236 -28.66 14.01 -38.38
N GLY A 237 -29.37 15.14 -38.34
CA GLY A 237 -29.23 16.05 -37.22
C GLY A 237 -30.02 17.35 -37.31
N GLU A 238 -31.23 17.39 -36.75
CA GLU A 238 -31.73 18.54 -36.00
C GLU A 238 -33.00 18.21 -35.21
N ASP A 239 -32.82 17.85 -33.94
CA ASP A 239 -33.91 17.80 -32.97
C ASP A 239 -33.63 18.89 -31.93
N ASN A 240 -33.99 20.13 -32.26
CA ASN A 240 -34.25 21.13 -31.25
C ASN A 240 -35.68 21.68 -31.45
N THR A 241 -36.48 21.46 -30.40
CA THR A 241 -37.57 22.31 -29.92
C THR A 241 -38.98 22.25 -30.60
N VAL A 242 -39.97 21.86 -29.77
CA VAL A 242 -41.37 22.37 -29.67
C VAL A 242 -42.55 21.55 -30.29
N LEU A 243 -43.18 20.75 -29.39
CA LEU A 243 -44.62 20.60 -29.05
C LEU A 243 -45.64 19.73 -29.84
N SER A 244 -46.38 18.98 -28.99
CA SER A 244 -47.82 18.59 -29.00
C SER A 244 -48.20 17.15 -29.45
N PRO A 245 -49.35 16.56 -29.01
CA PRO A 245 -50.28 16.96 -27.94
C PRO A 245 -50.69 15.84 -26.94
N VAL A 246 -51.34 16.31 -25.86
CA VAL A 246 -52.12 15.63 -24.82
C VAL A 246 -53.19 14.64 -25.33
N LEU A 247 -53.28 13.45 -24.71
CA LEU A 247 -54.52 12.79 -24.22
C LEU A 247 -54.19 11.42 -23.57
N GLY A 248 -54.46 11.28 -22.26
CA GLY A 248 -54.69 9.97 -21.61
C GLY A 248 -56.17 9.57 -21.69
N PRO A 249 -56.67 8.56 -20.92
CA PRO A 249 -56.03 7.77 -19.86
C PRO A 249 -56.36 6.24 -19.88
N GLU A 250 -55.93 5.54 -18.81
CA GLU A 250 -56.38 4.22 -18.29
C GLU A 250 -55.80 2.91 -18.88
N SER A 251 -54.84 2.31 -18.18
CA SER A 251 -54.97 0.93 -17.65
C SER A 251 -53.79 0.60 -16.74
N SER A 252 -54.08 0.34 -15.48
CA SER A 252 -53.20 -0.28 -14.50
C SER A 252 -52.70 -1.65 -14.97
N ILE A 253 -51.43 -1.98 -14.69
CA ILE A 253 -50.94 -3.23 -14.07
C ILE A 253 -49.41 -3.30 -14.23
N GLY A 254 -48.68 -3.42 -13.11
CA GLY A 254 -47.47 -4.24 -13.05
C GLY A 254 -46.10 -3.58 -13.27
N GLN A 255 -45.62 -2.86 -12.25
CA GLN A 255 -44.27 -2.96 -11.65
C GLN A 255 -43.05 -3.26 -12.56
N SER A 256 -42.18 -2.27 -12.75
CA SER A 256 -40.78 -2.30 -12.25
C SER A 256 -40.09 -0.97 -12.54
N GLU A 257 -39.78 -0.26 -11.47
CA GLU A 257 -39.04 0.99 -11.38
C GLU A 257 -37.62 0.67 -10.91
N VAL A 258 -36.58 1.16 -11.61
CA VAL A 258 -35.29 1.52 -10.98
C VAL A 258 -34.73 2.73 -11.73
N THR A 259 -34.89 3.91 -11.14
CA THR A 259 -34.08 5.09 -11.44
C THR A 259 -32.96 5.14 -10.39
N LEU A 260 -31.70 5.18 -10.83
CA LEU A 260 -30.55 5.27 -9.95
C LEU A 260 -30.42 6.70 -9.41
N GLN A 261 -30.60 6.88 -8.11
CA GLN A 261 -30.39 8.15 -7.41
C GLN A 261 -29.18 8.02 -6.48
N VAL A 262 -28.25 8.97 -6.62
CA VAL A 262 -26.97 9.07 -5.91
C VAL A 262 -27.19 9.46 -4.43
N PRO A 263 -26.55 8.82 -3.44
CA PRO A 263 -26.65 9.21 -2.03
C PRO A 263 -25.79 10.43 -1.63
N ASP A 264 -26.38 11.35 -0.88
CA ASP A 264 -25.75 12.51 -0.20
C ASP A 264 -25.21 12.09 1.19
N PRO A 265 -24.07 12.62 1.70
CA PRO A 265 -23.40 12.11 2.89
C PRO A 265 -23.91 12.84 4.13
N SER A 266 -25.00 12.38 4.75
CA SER A 266 -25.48 12.95 6.02
C SER A 266 -26.30 11.99 6.90
N GLU A 267 -25.99 10.69 6.92
CA GLU A 267 -26.64 9.76 7.88
C GLU A 267 -25.68 8.67 8.40
N PHE A 268 -24.66 9.05 9.17
CA PHE A 268 -24.03 8.11 10.11
C PHE A 268 -23.77 8.79 11.45
N ARG A 269 -24.85 8.97 12.22
CA ARG A 269 -24.76 9.21 13.66
C ARG A 269 -25.60 8.18 14.41
N ALA A 270 -24.88 7.39 15.21
CA ALA A 270 -25.34 6.57 16.31
C ALA A 270 -26.12 5.29 15.97
N LYS A 271 -25.41 4.15 16.07
CA LYS A 271 -25.82 2.99 16.89
C LYS A 271 -24.66 1.99 16.99
N LEU A 272 -23.95 2.00 18.12
CA LEU A 272 -23.13 0.88 18.56
C LEU A 272 -24.04 -0.29 18.99
N PRO A 273 -23.67 -1.55 18.73
CA PRO A 273 -24.22 -2.70 19.43
C PRO A 273 -23.44 -2.97 20.71
N THR A 274 -24.15 -3.05 21.83
CA THR A 274 -23.66 -3.50 23.14
C THR A 274 -23.47 -5.02 23.13
N LEU A 275 -22.25 -5.49 23.40
CA LEU A 275 -21.97 -6.87 23.76
C LEU A 275 -21.52 -6.93 25.23
N SER A 276 -22.25 -7.71 26.01
CA SER A 276 -21.97 -8.04 27.41
C SER A 276 -20.61 -8.73 27.58
N SER A 277 -19.82 -8.30 28.56
CA SER A 277 -18.80 -9.15 29.17
C SER A 277 -18.69 -8.87 30.67
N ALA A 278 -18.56 -9.96 31.41
CA ALA A 278 -18.64 -10.04 32.86
C ALA A 278 -17.33 -9.61 33.54
N SER A 279 -17.46 -8.97 34.70
CA SER A 279 -16.40 -8.78 35.70
C SER A 279 -16.23 -10.04 36.55
N PRO A 280 -14.98 -10.38 36.94
CA PRO A 280 -14.74 -10.34 38.38
C PRO A 280 -13.38 -9.72 38.78
N ASP A 281 -13.46 -9.14 39.97
CA ASP A 281 -12.45 -8.50 40.82
C ASP A 281 -11.30 -9.45 41.23
N PRO A 282 -10.05 -8.99 41.42
CA PRO A 282 -9.02 -9.80 42.07
C PRO A 282 -8.46 -9.15 43.34
N ALA A 283 -8.59 -9.88 44.45
CA ALA A 283 -7.62 -9.84 45.53
C ALA A 283 -7.30 -11.26 46.01
N THR A 284 -5.99 -11.50 46.22
CA THR A 284 -5.30 -12.55 47.03
C THR A 284 -4.42 -13.55 46.24
N GLN A 285 -3.09 -13.28 46.27
CA GLN A 285 -1.90 -14.15 46.52
C GLN A 285 -2.06 -15.70 46.45
N ASP A 286 -1.14 -16.57 45.97
CA ASP A 286 0.31 -16.58 45.65
C ASP A 286 0.65 -17.88 44.83
N PRO A 287 1.90 -18.36 44.64
CA PRO A 287 2.52 -18.62 43.33
C PRO A 287 2.60 -20.10 42.89
N SER A 288 2.67 -20.38 41.59
CA SER A 288 3.20 -21.67 41.09
C SER A 288 3.68 -21.60 39.64
N GLU A 289 4.71 -22.39 39.40
CA GLU A 289 5.65 -22.50 38.27
C GLU A 289 5.06 -22.64 36.85
N GLY A 290 5.90 -22.32 35.86
CA GLY A 290 5.83 -22.93 34.53
C GLY A 290 5.52 -21.95 33.40
N GLY A 291 6.52 -21.16 32.99
CA GLY A 291 6.43 -20.35 31.78
C GLY A 291 6.77 -21.16 30.53
N GLU A 292 5.81 -21.31 29.63
CA GLU A 292 6.02 -21.75 28.25
C GLU A 292 5.23 -20.79 27.33
N SER A 293 5.94 -19.90 26.62
CA SER A 293 5.34 -19.03 25.59
C SER A 293 5.04 -19.83 24.31
N PRO A 294 3.96 -19.52 23.57
CA PRO A 294 3.73 -20.13 22.27
C PRO A 294 4.68 -19.56 21.22
N VAL A 295 5.24 -20.46 20.42
CA VAL A 295 6.14 -20.22 19.29
C VAL A 295 5.35 -19.61 18.12
N VAL A 296 5.84 -18.47 17.61
CA VAL A 296 5.36 -17.86 16.37
C VAL A 296 5.93 -18.64 15.18
N GLN A 297 5.08 -19.16 14.31
CA GLN A 297 5.49 -19.76 13.04
C GLN A 297 5.63 -18.65 12.00
N SER A 298 6.84 -18.48 11.45
CA SER A 298 7.09 -17.68 10.25
C SER A 298 6.67 -18.47 9.02
N ASP A 299 5.85 -17.84 8.17
CA ASP A 299 5.52 -18.30 6.83
C ASP A 299 6.61 -17.79 5.87
N GLU A 300 7.32 -18.71 5.22
CA GLU A 300 8.28 -18.44 4.14
C GLU A 300 7.58 -18.84 2.83
N GLU A 301 7.15 -17.84 2.05
CA GLU A 301 6.65 -18.04 0.70
C GLU A 301 7.84 -17.93 -0.28
N GLY A 302 8.30 -19.08 -0.78
CA GLY A 302 9.32 -19.17 -1.83
C GLY A 302 8.71 -18.82 -3.19
N VAL A 303 9.20 -17.75 -3.82
CA VAL A 303 8.83 -17.38 -5.19
C VAL A 303 9.65 -18.21 -6.17
N GLU A 304 9.05 -19.27 -6.73
CA GLU A 304 9.59 -19.96 -7.91
C GLU A 304 9.31 -19.10 -9.15
N VAL A 305 10.38 -18.66 -9.83
CA VAL A 305 10.30 -17.94 -11.10
C VAL A 305 10.50 -18.94 -12.23
N ASP A 306 9.44 -19.28 -12.95
CA ASP A 306 9.49 -20.12 -14.15
C ASP A 306 10.20 -19.39 -15.30
N THR A 307 11.53 -19.53 -15.37
CA THR A 307 12.32 -19.18 -16.56
C THR A 307 12.39 -20.38 -17.52
N ALA A 308 11.35 -20.58 -18.33
CA ALA A 308 11.39 -21.56 -19.41
C ALA A 308 10.48 -21.19 -20.59
N LEU A 309 10.67 -20.03 -21.23
CA LEU A 309 10.18 -19.83 -22.61
C LEU A 309 10.85 -18.64 -23.33
N ALA A 310 12.10 -18.80 -23.76
CA ALA A 310 12.71 -17.89 -24.73
C ALA A 310 13.87 -18.56 -25.50
N THR A 311 13.54 -19.53 -26.36
CA THR A 311 14.40 -19.88 -27.50
C THR A 311 13.51 -20.12 -28.71
N LEU A 312 13.08 -19.04 -29.35
CA LEU A 312 12.56 -19.07 -30.71
C LEU A 312 13.63 -18.52 -31.65
N HIS A 313 14.13 -19.45 -32.46
CA HIS A 313 14.72 -19.30 -33.79
C HIS A 313 14.85 -17.89 -34.36
N THR A 314 16.10 -17.50 -34.61
CA THR A 314 16.50 -16.84 -35.86
C THR A 314 17.79 -17.51 -36.31
N ASP A 315 17.73 -18.31 -37.36
CA ASP A 315 18.93 -18.62 -38.13
C ASP A 315 18.58 -18.39 -39.60
N ASP A 316 19.25 -17.39 -40.13
CA ASP A 316 19.09 -16.82 -41.45
C ASP A 316 19.59 -17.80 -42.52
N SER A 317 18.78 -17.95 -43.57
CA SER A 317 19.25 -18.51 -44.83
C SER A 317 19.93 -17.42 -45.62
N ASP A 318 21.26 -17.48 -45.72
CA ASP A 318 21.99 -16.88 -46.84
C ASP A 318 23.37 -17.54 -47.00
N SER A 319 23.44 -18.56 -47.86
CA SER A 319 24.56 -18.97 -48.76
C SER A 319 24.43 -20.42 -49.20
#